data_AF-A0A3M2F0B9-F1
#
_entry.id   AF-A0A3M2F0B9-F1
#
_cell.length_a   1.000
_cell.length_b   1.000
_cell.length_c   1.000
_cell.angle_alpha   90.00
_cell.angle_beta   90.00
_cell.angle_gamma   90.00
#
_symmetry.space_group_name_H-M   'P 1'
#
loop_
_entity.id
_entity.type
_entity.pdbx_description
1 polymer ?
#
loop_
_entity_poly.entity_id
_entity_poly.type
_entity_poly.pdbx_seq_one_letter_code
_entity_poly.pdbx_strand_id
1 'polypeptide(L)'
;FLSGAISKTVNMPHDATVEEIEKTYIEAWKLGLKAIAIYRDGCKRSQPLSTSEKSAEDGTTDKPSPGSLSSPKTTSSSSRPAPALQPYRRRLPSERTALTHRFEIEGHEGYITVGLYEDGTPGEIFLRMSKEGSTISGLMDTIATLTSMALQYGVPLKVLVRKFSHMRFEPSGFTKNPEIPIAKSIVDYTFRWLAAKFLSPEECKSIGIVPRERKPSPGRKKDSPATGTKYEENTPPKGLTTTFSFQNQSDAPLCSFCGSITVRNASCYICPTCGSSNGCS
;
A
#
# COMPACT_ATOMS: atom_id res chain seq x y z
N PHE A 1 8.28 28.21 36.07
CA PHE A 1 6.97 28.13 35.40
C PHE A 1 6.79 26.90 34.48
N LEU A 2 7.68 25.91 34.44
CA LEU A 2 7.47 24.67 33.66
C LEU A 2 7.95 23.46 34.46
N SER A 3 7.05 22.52 34.75
CA SER A 3 7.35 21.24 35.41
C SER A 3 8.07 20.26 34.47
N GLY A 4 7.65 20.20 33.20
CA GLY A 4 8.30 19.42 32.13
C GLY A 4 9.45 20.13 31.41
N ALA A 5 9.86 19.61 30.25
CA ALA A 5 10.85 20.18 29.34
C ALA A 5 10.21 20.66 28.02
N ILE A 6 10.82 21.65 27.37
CA ILE A 6 10.41 22.12 26.04
C ILE A 6 11.44 21.61 25.02
N SER A 7 10.97 20.94 23.97
CA SER A 7 11.83 20.49 22.87
C SER A 7 12.16 21.67 21.97
N LYS A 8 13.39 22.17 22.08
CA LYS A 8 13.91 23.27 21.25
C LYS A 8 15.18 22.84 20.54
N THR A 9 15.16 22.97 19.22
CA THR A 9 16.33 22.77 18.36
C THR A 9 17.04 24.10 18.11
N VAL A 10 18.37 24.11 18.28
CA VAL A 10 19.29 25.16 17.87
C VAL A 10 19.84 24.80 16.50
N ASN A 11 19.52 25.63 15.50
CA ASN A 11 20.04 25.48 14.14
C ASN A 11 21.40 26.19 14.05
N MET A 12 22.42 25.48 13.59
CA MET A 12 23.78 25.99 13.40
C MET A 12 24.16 25.95 11.92
N PRO A 13 25.01 26.87 11.44
CA PRO A 13 25.44 26.88 10.03
C PRO A 13 26.32 25.68 9.70
N HIS A 14 26.52 25.41 8.39
CA HIS A 14 27.25 24.23 7.92
C HIS A 14 28.70 24.17 8.39
N ASP A 15 29.34 25.32 8.49
CA ASP A 15 30.72 25.54 8.93
C ASP A 15 30.89 25.49 10.45
N ALA A 16 29.81 25.28 11.22
CA ALA A 16 29.90 25.19 12.67
C ALA A 16 30.86 24.09 13.13
N THR A 17 31.79 24.50 13.98
CA THR A 17 32.89 23.69 14.50
C THR A 17 32.46 22.83 15.68
N VAL A 18 33.31 21.86 16.06
CA VAL A 18 33.02 20.98 17.20
C VAL A 18 33.04 21.79 18.51
N GLU A 19 33.94 22.76 18.59
CA GLU A 19 34.12 23.66 19.73
C GLU A 19 32.89 24.56 19.94
N GLU A 20 32.27 25.04 18.86
CA GLU A 20 31.04 25.82 18.93
C GLU A 20 29.84 24.97 19.37
N ILE A 21 29.77 23.71 18.94
CA ILE A 21 28.75 22.75 19.38
C ILE A 21 28.92 22.46 20.87
N GLU A 22 30.15 22.20 21.32
CA GLU A 22 30.49 21.98 22.73
C GLU A 22 30.08 23.19 23.59
N LYS A 23 30.47 24.39 23.16
CA LYS A 23 30.13 25.64 23.85
C LYS A 23 28.61 25.80 23.98
N THR A 24 27.86 25.47 22.92
CA THR A 24 26.38 25.51 22.93
C THR A 24 25.80 24.58 23.99
N TYR A 25 26.34 23.36 24.15
CA TYR A 25 25.92 22.46 25.23
C TYR A 25 26.26 22.98 26.62
N ILE A 26 27.47 23.53 26.80
CA ILE A 26 27.92 24.09 28.08
C ILE A 26 27.06 25.30 28.48
N GLU A 27 26.73 26.19 27.54
CA GLU A 27 25.85 27.33 27.78
C GLU A 27 24.42 26.91 28.12
N ALA A 28 23.87 25.93 27.40
CA ALA A 28 22.55 25.38 27.71
C ALA A 28 22.46 24.83 29.14
N TRP A 29 23.51 24.15 29.60
CA TRP A 29 23.62 23.66 30.96
C TRP A 29 23.71 24.80 31.99
N LYS A 30 24.56 25.81 31.74
CA LYS A 30 24.70 26.99 32.62
C LYS A 30 23.40 27.80 32.75
N LEU A 31 22.58 27.83 31.70
CA LEU A 31 21.27 28.48 31.68
C LEU A 31 20.14 27.63 32.31
N GLY A 32 20.44 26.41 32.78
CA GLY A 32 19.46 25.53 33.41
C GLY A 32 18.44 24.94 32.44
N LEU A 33 18.78 24.83 31.15
CA LEU A 33 17.89 24.21 30.16
C LEU A 33 17.80 22.70 30.42
N LYS A 34 16.57 22.18 30.51
CA LYS A 34 16.31 20.75 30.77
C LYS A 34 16.58 19.85 29.56
N ALA A 35 16.53 20.40 28.35
CA ALA A 35 16.78 19.68 27.11
C ALA A 35 17.16 20.67 25.99
N ILE A 36 18.06 20.24 25.11
CA ILE A 36 18.47 20.97 23.91
C ILE A 36 18.75 19.96 22.79
N ALA A 37 18.30 20.28 21.58
CA ALA A 37 18.68 19.56 20.36
C ALA A 37 19.49 20.49 19.48
N ILE A 38 20.52 19.96 18.81
CA ILE A 38 21.34 20.73 17.86
C ILE A 38 21.11 20.16 16.47
N TYR A 39 20.96 21.05 15.50
CA TYR A 39 20.90 20.71 14.09
C TYR A 39 21.92 21.58 13.34
N ARG A 40 23.01 20.96 12.90
CA ARG A 40 23.99 21.62 12.03
C ARG A 40 23.56 21.49 10.58
N ASP A 41 23.59 22.57 9.83
CA ASP A 41 23.25 22.51 8.41
C ASP A 41 24.20 21.57 7.62
N GLY A 42 23.68 20.91 6.61
CA GLY A 42 24.30 19.79 5.88
C GLY A 42 24.66 18.53 6.68
N CYS A 43 24.28 18.39 7.97
CA CYS A 43 24.59 17.18 8.74
C CYS A 43 23.81 15.92 8.31
N LYS A 44 22.78 16.07 7.47
CA LYS A 44 21.97 14.97 6.91
C LYS A 44 22.01 15.01 5.39
N ARG A 45 22.17 13.83 4.76
CA ARG A 45 22.26 13.67 3.28
C ARG A 45 21.03 14.15 2.51
N SER A 46 19.86 14.18 3.15
CA SER A 46 18.61 14.67 2.56
C SER A 46 18.01 15.71 3.51
N GLN A 47 18.02 16.97 3.10
CA GLN A 47 17.41 18.07 3.85
C GLN A 47 16.15 18.54 3.11
N PRO A 48 15.00 18.66 3.80
CA PRO A 48 13.74 19.06 3.17
C PRO A 48 13.70 20.53 2.75
N LEU A 49 14.63 21.36 3.24
CA LEU A 49 14.83 22.74 2.81
C LEU A 49 16.29 22.95 2.45
N SER A 50 16.57 23.33 1.21
CA SER A 50 17.85 23.91 0.79
C SER A 50 17.59 25.39 0.52
N THR A 51 17.97 26.25 1.44
CA THR A 51 18.00 27.70 1.19
C THR A 51 19.25 28.02 0.41
N SER A 52 19.23 27.79 -0.90
CA SER A 52 20.21 28.41 -1.79
C SER A 52 19.76 29.87 -2.00
N GLU A 53 20.28 30.79 -1.19
CA GLU A 53 20.22 32.21 -1.53
C GLU A 53 21.06 32.43 -2.79
N LYS A 54 20.39 32.62 -3.92
CA LYS A 54 21.03 33.14 -5.13
C LYS A 54 21.22 34.63 -4.91
N SER A 55 22.48 35.04 -4.79
CA SER A 55 22.90 36.42 -4.99
C SER A 55 22.35 36.91 -6.33
N ALA A 56 21.43 37.87 -6.27
CA ALA A 56 20.85 38.52 -7.43
C ALA A 56 21.76 39.68 -7.85
N GLU A 57 22.30 39.59 -9.07
CA GLU A 57 22.66 40.76 -9.85
C GLU A 57 21.61 40.94 -10.95
N ASP A 58 21.14 42.19 -11.03
CA ASP A 58 20.15 42.74 -11.94
C ASP A 58 20.55 42.67 -13.42
N GLY A 59 19.55 42.62 -14.31
CA GLY A 59 19.76 43.00 -15.72
C GLY A 59 18.75 42.47 -16.75
N THR A 60 17.63 43.18 -16.88
CA THR A 60 16.91 43.54 -18.14
C THR A 60 16.34 42.47 -19.10
N THR A 61 15.01 42.48 -19.20
CA THR A 61 14.12 42.44 -20.39
C THR A 61 14.67 41.96 -21.74
N ASP A 62 14.07 40.90 -22.31
CA ASP A 62 13.14 41.00 -23.46
C ASP A 62 12.59 39.63 -23.93
N LYS A 63 11.33 39.64 -24.40
CA LYS A 63 10.71 38.59 -25.25
C LYS A 63 10.92 39.00 -26.71
N PRO A 64 11.16 38.07 -27.68
CA PRO A 64 10.06 37.30 -28.28
C PRO A 64 10.40 35.86 -28.79
N SER A 65 9.36 35.07 -29.00
CA SER A 65 9.33 33.77 -29.73
C SER A 65 9.53 33.93 -31.25
N PRO A 66 9.39 32.90 -32.10
CA PRO A 66 10.06 31.58 -32.19
C PRO A 66 10.66 31.33 -33.60
N GLY A 67 11.62 30.41 -33.76
CA GLY A 67 11.85 29.80 -35.09
C GLY A 67 13.24 29.25 -35.43
N SER A 68 13.24 27.95 -35.76
CA SER A 68 14.09 27.25 -36.73
C SER A 68 15.45 26.63 -36.32
N LEU A 69 15.63 25.44 -36.91
CA LEU A 69 16.59 24.36 -36.76
C LEU A 69 18.04 24.74 -37.10
N SER A 70 19.01 24.12 -36.41
CA SER A 70 20.02 23.17 -36.96
C SER A 70 21.23 23.00 -36.01
N SER A 71 21.51 21.76 -35.59
CA SER A 71 22.77 21.31 -34.94
C SER A 71 23.96 21.35 -35.93
N PRO A 72 25.26 21.13 -35.58
CA PRO A 72 25.82 20.58 -34.33
C PRO A 72 27.09 21.28 -33.79
N LYS A 73 27.38 21.17 -32.47
CA LYS A 73 28.77 21.06 -31.98
C LYS A 73 28.83 20.50 -30.56
N THR A 74 29.79 19.58 -30.43
CA THR A 74 30.11 18.67 -29.34
C THR A 74 30.71 19.38 -28.12
N THR A 75 30.71 18.67 -27.00
CA THR A 75 31.54 18.81 -25.78
C THR A 75 31.22 19.96 -24.82
N SER A 76 30.42 19.67 -23.80
CA SER A 76 30.94 19.63 -22.42
C SER A 76 29.90 19.00 -21.48
N SER A 77 30.35 17.98 -20.78
CA SER A 77 29.65 17.24 -19.75
C SER A 77 29.28 18.16 -18.58
N SER A 78 28.05 18.65 -18.58
CA SER A 78 27.37 19.15 -17.39
C SER A 78 26.18 18.24 -17.17
N SER A 79 26.35 17.23 -16.32
CA SER A 79 25.27 16.37 -15.84
C SER A 79 24.37 17.21 -14.95
N ARG A 80 23.46 17.96 -15.58
CA ARG A 80 22.30 18.56 -14.93
C ARG A 80 21.56 17.42 -14.22
N PRO A 81 21.33 17.46 -12.89
CA PRO A 81 20.49 16.46 -12.25
C PRO A 81 19.15 16.48 -12.97
N ALA A 82 18.73 15.32 -13.50
CA ALA A 82 17.42 15.18 -14.11
C ALA A 82 16.38 15.76 -13.16
N PRO A 83 15.39 16.55 -13.63
CA PRO A 83 14.33 17.01 -12.75
C PRO A 83 13.73 15.78 -12.08
N ALA A 84 13.78 15.73 -10.75
CA ALA A 84 13.16 14.65 -10.00
C ALA A 84 11.73 14.51 -10.52
N LEU A 85 11.39 13.35 -11.09
CA LEU A 85 10.05 13.08 -11.61
C LEU A 85 9.07 13.36 -10.48
N GLN A 86 8.37 14.50 -10.57
CA GLN A 86 7.32 14.78 -9.61
C GLN A 86 6.21 13.74 -9.81
N PRO A 87 5.67 13.18 -8.72
CA PRO A 87 4.61 12.20 -8.82
C PRO A 87 3.39 12.86 -9.49
N TYR A 88 3.08 12.42 -10.70
CA TYR A 88 1.94 12.92 -11.46
C TYR A 88 0.67 12.19 -11.02
N ARG A 89 -0.31 12.96 -10.51
CA ARG A 89 -1.62 12.43 -10.16
C ARG A 89 -2.54 12.48 -11.38
N ARG A 90 -2.90 11.31 -11.93
CA ARG A 90 -3.95 11.19 -12.94
C ARG A 90 -5.31 11.35 -12.24
N ARG A 91 -5.97 12.49 -12.40
CA ARG A 91 -7.33 12.69 -11.88
C ARG A 91 -8.34 12.03 -12.82
N LEU A 92 -9.45 11.57 -12.25
CA LEU A 92 -10.57 11.06 -13.03
C LEU A 92 -11.46 12.23 -13.49
N PRO A 93 -12.15 12.11 -14.64
CA PRO A 93 -13.15 13.07 -15.08
C PRO A 93 -14.33 13.19 -14.10
N SER A 94 -15.08 14.28 -14.17
CA SER A 94 -16.27 14.50 -13.33
C SER A 94 -17.37 13.47 -13.61
N GLU A 95 -17.57 13.13 -14.88
CA GLU A 95 -18.50 12.10 -15.34
C GLU A 95 -17.71 10.86 -15.80
N ARG A 96 -18.10 9.68 -15.32
CA ARG A 96 -17.35 8.44 -15.54
C ARG A 96 -18.19 7.21 -15.27
N THR A 97 -17.76 6.08 -15.85
CA THR A 97 -18.36 4.78 -15.55
C THR A 97 -17.91 4.29 -14.18
N ALA A 98 -18.86 3.77 -13.40
CA ALA A 98 -18.58 3.15 -12.12
C ALA A 98 -19.24 1.76 -12.03
N LEU A 99 -18.55 0.82 -11.37
CA LEU A 99 -19.04 -0.51 -11.09
C LEU A 99 -19.34 -0.64 -9.60
N THR A 100 -20.58 -0.97 -9.26
CA THR A 100 -21.02 -1.15 -7.87
C THR A 100 -21.29 -2.61 -7.57
N HIS A 101 -20.78 -3.10 -6.45
CA HIS A 101 -20.97 -4.46 -5.96
C HIS A 101 -21.40 -4.45 -4.50
N ARG A 102 -22.55 -5.05 -4.25
CA ARG A 102 -23.04 -5.28 -2.89
C ARG A 102 -22.39 -6.54 -2.31
N PHE A 103 -21.90 -6.45 -1.09
CA PHE A 103 -21.33 -7.58 -0.37
C PHE A 103 -21.93 -7.71 1.03
N GLU A 104 -21.76 -8.89 1.59
CA GLU A 104 -22.16 -9.23 2.95
C GLU A 104 -21.14 -10.21 3.52
N ILE A 105 -20.60 -9.88 4.69
CA ILE A 105 -19.62 -10.70 5.43
C ILE A 105 -20.17 -10.84 6.85
N GLU A 106 -20.57 -12.05 7.24
CA GLU A 106 -21.03 -12.33 8.62
C GLU A 106 -22.15 -11.35 9.07
N GLY A 107 -23.13 -11.10 8.20
CA GLY A 107 -24.24 -10.16 8.49
C GLY A 107 -23.88 -8.67 8.39
N HIS A 108 -22.62 -8.32 8.13
CA HIS A 108 -22.22 -6.96 7.80
C HIS A 108 -22.36 -6.70 6.30
N GLU A 109 -23.34 -5.90 5.92
CA GLU A 109 -23.58 -5.49 4.54
C GLU A 109 -22.83 -4.21 4.17
N GLY A 110 -22.41 -4.14 2.91
CA GLY A 110 -21.78 -2.96 2.34
C GLY A 110 -21.77 -2.95 0.82
N TYR A 111 -21.28 -1.85 0.26
CA TYR A 111 -21.16 -1.61 -1.17
C TYR A 111 -19.73 -1.19 -1.51
N ILE A 112 -19.17 -1.84 -2.52
CA ILE A 112 -17.92 -1.44 -3.17
C ILE A 112 -18.30 -0.74 -4.46
N THR A 113 -17.89 0.52 -4.62
CA THR A 113 -18.07 1.26 -5.88
C THR A 113 -16.71 1.60 -6.45
N VAL A 114 -16.45 1.19 -7.69
CA VAL A 114 -15.17 1.42 -8.37
C VAL A 114 -15.39 2.36 -9.54
N GLY A 115 -14.78 3.54 -9.50
CA GLY A 115 -14.74 4.47 -10.62
C GLY A 115 -13.65 4.07 -11.61
N LEU A 116 -13.99 4.03 -12.90
CA LEU A 116 -13.09 3.61 -13.97
C LEU A 116 -12.56 4.81 -14.74
N TYR A 117 -11.34 4.67 -15.26
CA TYR A 117 -10.84 5.50 -16.34
C TYR A 117 -11.47 5.08 -17.68
N GLU A 118 -11.27 5.89 -18.72
CA GLU A 118 -11.74 5.62 -20.09
C GLU A 118 -11.18 4.31 -20.67
N ASP A 119 -10.00 3.89 -20.20
CA ASP A 119 -9.35 2.63 -20.57
C ASP A 119 -9.91 1.40 -19.82
N GLY A 120 -10.91 1.59 -18.95
CA GLY A 120 -11.52 0.55 -18.13
C GLY A 120 -10.70 0.15 -16.88
N THR A 121 -9.55 0.80 -16.64
CA THR A 121 -8.75 0.55 -15.43
C THR A 121 -9.37 1.22 -14.19
N PRO A 122 -9.22 0.64 -13.00
CA PRO A 122 -9.78 1.23 -11.78
C PRO A 122 -8.97 2.44 -11.33
N GLY A 123 -9.64 3.57 -11.11
CA GLY A 123 -9.02 4.82 -10.69
C GLY A 123 -9.41 5.31 -9.31
N GLU A 124 -10.58 4.91 -8.81
CA GLU A 124 -10.98 5.16 -7.43
C GLU A 124 -11.90 4.07 -6.92
N ILE A 125 -11.96 3.92 -5.60
CA ILE A 125 -12.78 2.96 -4.90
C ILE A 125 -13.47 3.67 -3.74
N PHE A 126 -14.75 3.37 -3.53
CA PHE A 126 -15.52 3.75 -2.35
C PHE A 126 -16.00 2.49 -1.65
N LEU A 127 -15.99 2.51 -0.33
CA LEU A 127 -16.47 1.43 0.52
C LEU A 127 -17.51 1.98 1.48
N ARG A 128 -18.79 1.73 1.20
CA ARG A 128 -19.89 2.13 2.10
C ARG A 128 -20.36 0.94 2.91
N MET A 129 -20.42 1.09 4.22
CA MET A 129 -21.02 0.11 5.13
C MET A 129 -22.49 0.50 5.41
N SER A 130 -23.39 -0.48 5.50
CA SER A 130 -24.82 -0.21 5.75
C SER A 130 -25.11 0.42 7.12
N LYS A 131 -24.22 0.25 8.11
CA LYS A 131 -24.30 0.93 9.40
C LYS A 131 -23.42 2.17 9.36
N GLU A 132 -24.01 3.33 9.09
CA GLU A 132 -23.29 4.62 9.07
C GLU A 132 -22.85 5.04 10.48
N GLY A 133 -21.77 5.81 10.58
CA GLY A 133 -21.29 6.38 11.85
C GLY A 133 -20.49 5.44 12.76
N SER A 134 -20.18 4.21 12.33
CA SER A 134 -19.30 3.30 13.09
C SER A 134 -17.81 3.56 12.83
N THR A 135 -16.95 3.17 13.76
CA THR A 135 -15.48 3.17 13.58
C THR A 135 -15.06 2.40 12.32
N ILE A 136 -15.78 1.30 12.01
CA ILE A 136 -15.53 0.51 10.80
C ILE A 136 -15.80 1.35 9.56
N SER A 137 -16.91 2.10 9.52
CA SER A 137 -17.28 2.94 8.37
C SER A 137 -16.20 4.00 8.10
N GLY A 138 -15.75 4.71 9.15
CA GLY A 138 -14.66 5.70 9.01
C GLY A 138 -13.32 5.08 8.57
N LEU A 139 -12.99 3.88 9.07
CA LEU A 139 -11.79 3.16 8.65
C LEU A 139 -11.89 2.71 7.18
N MET A 140 -13.06 2.21 6.76
CA MET A 140 -13.29 1.79 5.37
C MET A 140 -13.23 2.98 4.41
N ASP A 141 -13.80 4.14 4.78
CA ASP A 141 -13.69 5.38 4.00
C ASP A 141 -12.23 5.84 3.86
N THR A 142 -11.45 5.72 4.95
CA THR A 142 -10.02 6.06 4.94
C THR A 142 -9.24 5.14 4.01
N ILE A 143 -9.48 3.82 4.08
CA ILE A 143 -8.81 2.83 3.22
C ILE A 143 -9.21 3.03 1.76
N ALA A 144 -10.49 3.28 1.49
CA ALA A 144 -11.00 3.56 0.15
C ALA A 144 -10.34 4.81 -0.45
N THR A 145 -10.22 5.87 0.35
CA THR A 145 -9.58 7.14 -0.06
C THR A 145 -8.09 6.95 -0.33
N LEU A 146 -7.35 6.28 0.58
CA LEU A 146 -5.93 6.01 0.40
C LEU A 146 -5.66 5.13 -0.82
N THR A 147 -6.50 4.11 -1.05
CA THR A 147 -6.40 3.23 -2.21
C THR A 147 -6.69 4.00 -3.50
N SER A 148 -7.68 4.88 -3.51
CA SER A 148 -7.98 5.77 -4.63
C SER A 148 -6.81 6.70 -4.95
N MET A 149 -6.18 7.29 -3.93
CA MET A 149 -4.97 8.09 -4.11
C MET A 149 -3.84 7.25 -4.71
N ALA A 150 -3.59 6.04 -4.19
CA ALA A 150 -2.55 5.16 -4.69
C ALA A 150 -2.75 4.83 -6.19
N LEU A 151 -3.99 4.50 -6.59
CA LEU A 151 -4.32 4.23 -8.00
C LEU A 151 -4.11 5.47 -8.89
N GLN A 152 -4.49 6.66 -8.41
CA GLN A 152 -4.30 7.92 -9.15
C GLN A 152 -2.84 8.33 -9.31
N TYR A 153 -1.95 7.87 -8.42
CA TYR A 153 -0.50 8.02 -8.55
C TYR A 153 0.18 6.85 -9.29
N GLY A 154 -0.61 5.96 -9.92
CA GLY A 154 -0.09 4.90 -10.77
C GLY A 154 0.42 3.66 -10.04
N VAL A 155 0.07 3.46 -8.76
CA VAL A 155 0.40 2.21 -8.07
C VAL A 155 -0.34 1.05 -8.74
N PRO A 156 0.36 0.01 -9.23
CA PRO A 156 -0.30 -1.09 -9.92
C PRO A 156 -1.24 -1.85 -8.99
N LEU A 157 -2.48 -2.13 -9.46
CA LEU A 157 -3.49 -2.84 -8.68
C LEU A 157 -2.96 -4.17 -8.13
N LYS A 158 -2.19 -4.93 -8.92
CA LYS A 158 -1.60 -6.21 -8.49
C LYS A 158 -0.76 -6.09 -7.22
N VAL A 159 -0.07 -4.96 -7.01
CA VAL A 159 0.76 -4.71 -5.82
C VAL A 159 -0.13 -4.51 -4.60
N LEU A 160 -1.19 -3.71 -4.74
CA LEU A 160 -2.16 -3.48 -3.68
C LEU A 160 -2.88 -4.79 -3.32
N VAL A 161 -3.37 -5.52 -4.32
CA VAL A 161 -4.02 -6.83 -4.13
C VAL A 161 -3.08 -7.78 -3.39
N ARG A 162 -1.83 -7.92 -3.82
CA ARG A 162 -0.85 -8.79 -3.14
C ARG A 162 -0.63 -8.40 -1.68
N LYS A 163 -0.67 -7.10 -1.36
CA LYS A 163 -0.40 -6.60 -0.01
C LYS A 163 -1.59 -6.73 0.93
N PHE A 164 -2.79 -6.42 0.44
CA PHE A 164 -4.00 -6.32 1.24
C PHE A 164 -4.86 -7.59 1.22
N SER A 165 -4.66 -8.48 0.24
CA SER A 165 -5.28 -9.81 0.28
C SER A 165 -4.79 -10.58 1.51
N HIS A 166 -5.71 -11.28 2.13
CA HIS A 166 -5.52 -12.10 3.33
C HIS A 166 -5.17 -11.36 4.62
N MET A 167 -5.35 -10.04 4.65
CA MET A 167 -5.39 -9.31 5.92
C MET A 167 -6.53 -9.82 6.80
N ARG A 168 -6.23 -10.04 8.08
CA ARG A 168 -7.12 -10.66 9.06
C ARG A 168 -7.51 -9.67 10.14
N PHE A 169 -8.79 -9.34 10.22
CA PHE A 169 -9.41 -8.57 11.29
C PHE A 169 -10.93 -8.59 11.09
N GLU A 170 -11.68 -8.33 12.15
CA GLU A 170 -13.14 -8.31 12.10
C GLU A 170 -13.69 -7.05 11.40
N PRO A 171 -14.81 -7.14 10.67
CA PRO A 171 -15.65 -8.33 10.43
C PRO A 171 -15.01 -9.35 9.48
N SER A 172 -15.11 -10.63 9.84
CA SER A 172 -14.61 -11.76 9.05
C SER A 172 -15.59 -12.93 9.12
N GLY A 173 -15.68 -13.75 8.09
CA GLY A 173 -16.61 -14.88 8.07
C GLY A 173 -17.09 -15.26 6.68
N PHE A 174 -18.22 -15.97 6.63
CA PHE A 174 -18.83 -16.40 5.39
C PHE A 174 -19.41 -15.22 4.61
N THR A 175 -19.34 -15.33 3.28
CA THR A 175 -19.92 -14.35 2.36
C THR A 175 -20.91 -15.01 1.40
N LYS A 176 -21.78 -14.20 0.81
CA LYS A 176 -22.71 -14.66 -0.23
C LYS A 176 -22.08 -14.79 -1.62
N ASN A 177 -20.80 -14.44 -1.78
CA ASN A 177 -20.12 -14.51 -3.08
C ASN A 177 -19.50 -15.90 -3.30
N PRO A 178 -19.92 -16.66 -4.34
CA PRO A 178 -19.37 -17.99 -4.64
C PRO A 178 -17.87 -18.02 -4.98
N GLU A 179 -17.32 -16.89 -5.46
CA GLU A 179 -15.89 -16.74 -5.76
C GLU A 179 -15.07 -16.52 -4.48
N ILE A 180 -15.70 -15.96 -3.43
CA ILE A 180 -15.04 -15.62 -2.16
C ILE A 180 -15.90 -16.15 -1.00
N PRO A 181 -15.98 -17.48 -0.77
CA PRO A 181 -16.90 -18.03 0.22
C PRO A 181 -16.62 -17.57 1.65
N ILE A 182 -15.36 -17.32 1.97
CA ILE A 182 -14.89 -16.89 3.28
C ILE A 182 -14.00 -15.65 3.13
N ALA A 183 -14.31 -14.61 3.90
CA ALA A 183 -13.54 -13.38 4.06
C ALA A 183 -12.81 -13.32 5.39
N LYS A 184 -11.52 -12.95 5.35
CA LYS A 184 -10.69 -12.75 6.55
C LYS A 184 -10.80 -11.33 7.12
N SER A 185 -11.31 -10.40 6.31
CA SER A 185 -11.68 -9.04 6.66
C SER A 185 -12.46 -8.40 5.49
N ILE A 186 -13.08 -7.24 5.72
CA ILE A 186 -13.66 -6.41 4.64
C ILE A 186 -12.60 -6.02 3.59
N VAL A 187 -11.38 -5.71 4.04
CA VAL A 187 -10.27 -5.34 3.15
C VAL A 187 -9.82 -6.52 2.31
N ASP A 188 -9.62 -7.68 2.93
CA ASP A 188 -9.28 -8.92 2.21
C ASP A 188 -10.36 -9.28 1.16
N TYR A 189 -11.64 -9.14 1.50
CA TYR A 189 -12.73 -9.34 0.54
C TYR A 189 -12.65 -8.33 -0.62
N THR A 190 -12.49 -7.05 -0.30
CA THR A 190 -12.44 -5.96 -1.30
C THR A 190 -11.33 -6.19 -2.30
N PHE A 191 -10.10 -6.46 -1.85
CA PHE A 191 -8.96 -6.64 -2.75
C PHE A 191 -9.02 -7.96 -3.53
N ARG A 192 -9.55 -9.04 -2.94
CA ARG A 192 -9.77 -10.29 -3.71
C ARG A 192 -10.88 -10.13 -4.75
N TRP A 193 -11.92 -9.37 -4.45
CA TRP A 193 -12.96 -9.06 -5.43
C TRP A 193 -12.44 -8.16 -6.56
N LEU A 194 -11.63 -7.13 -6.24
CA LEU A 194 -10.95 -6.31 -7.24
C LEU A 194 -10.02 -7.15 -8.12
N ALA A 195 -9.26 -8.08 -7.54
CA ALA A 195 -8.43 -9.02 -8.29
C ALA A 195 -9.29 -9.85 -9.24
N ALA A 196 -10.37 -10.44 -8.71
CA ALA A 196 -11.29 -11.26 -9.48
C ALA A 196 -12.00 -10.48 -10.58
N LYS A 197 -12.08 -9.14 -10.53
CA LYS A 197 -12.68 -8.28 -11.58
C LYS A 197 -11.69 -7.75 -12.60
N PHE A 198 -10.55 -7.21 -12.15
CA PHE A 198 -9.66 -6.40 -12.98
C PHE A 198 -8.32 -7.06 -13.33
N LEU A 199 -7.92 -8.12 -12.63
CA LEU A 199 -6.67 -8.82 -12.93
C LEU A 199 -6.90 -10.01 -13.86
N SER A 200 -5.88 -10.34 -14.64
CA SER A 200 -5.89 -11.54 -15.46
C SER A 200 -5.82 -12.82 -14.60
N PRO A 201 -6.24 -13.99 -15.13
CA PRO A 201 -6.14 -15.25 -14.40
C PRO A 201 -4.71 -15.62 -14.00
N GLU A 202 -3.72 -15.25 -14.82
CA GLU A 202 -2.30 -15.48 -14.54
C GLU A 202 -1.81 -14.63 -13.37
N GLU A 203 -2.17 -13.34 -13.34
CA GLU A 203 -1.86 -12.45 -12.23
C GLU A 203 -2.52 -12.91 -10.93
N CYS A 204 -3.78 -13.35 -11.00
CA CYS A 204 -4.46 -13.92 -9.84
C CYS A 204 -3.72 -15.14 -9.27
N LYS A 205 -3.31 -16.07 -10.14
CA LYS A 205 -2.51 -17.25 -9.75
C LYS A 205 -1.20 -16.86 -9.10
N SER A 206 -0.50 -15.85 -9.63
CA SER A 206 0.77 -15.37 -9.06
C SER A 206 0.63 -14.80 -7.64
N ILE A 207 -0.57 -14.36 -7.29
CA ILE A 207 -0.91 -13.80 -5.96
C ILE A 207 -1.53 -14.87 -5.04
N GLY A 208 -1.69 -16.11 -5.52
CA GLY A 208 -2.31 -17.21 -4.76
C GLY A 208 -3.84 -17.14 -4.72
N ILE A 209 -4.45 -16.32 -5.58
CA ILE A 209 -5.91 -16.25 -5.75
C ILE A 209 -6.26 -17.20 -6.89
N VAL A 210 -6.89 -18.33 -6.58
CA VAL A 210 -7.40 -19.26 -7.59
C VAL A 210 -8.75 -18.71 -8.07
N PRO A 211 -8.85 -18.17 -9.29
CA PRO A 211 -10.14 -17.76 -9.82
C PRO A 211 -10.97 -19.02 -10.04
N ARG A 212 -12.19 -19.05 -9.52
CA ARG A 212 -13.17 -20.04 -9.98
C ARG A 212 -13.52 -19.68 -11.42
N GLU A 213 -13.60 -20.67 -12.31
CA GLU A 213 -13.88 -20.42 -13.73
C GLU A 213 -15.08 -19.47 -13.88
N ARG A 214 -14.84 -18.30 -14.49
CA ARG A 214 -15.90 -17.36 -14.82
C ARG A 214 -16.78 -18.03 -15.86
N LYS A 215 -18.01 -18.42 -15.49
CA LYS A 215 -19.05 -18.63 -16.50
C LYS A 215 -19.25 -17.27 -17.20
N PRO A 216 -19.11 -17.18 -18.53
CA PRO A 216 -19.32 -15.92 -19.23
C PRO A 216 -20.74 -15.42 -18.93
N SER A 217 -20.85 -14.13 -18.61
CA SER A 217 -22.13 -13.43 -18.49
C SER A 217 -22.96 -13.63 -19.76
N PRO A 218 -24.30 -13.77 -19.67
CA PRO A 218 -25.14 -14.04 -20.84
C PRO A 218 -25.23 -12.79 -21.71
N GLY A 219 -24.33 -12.68 -22.67
CA GLY A 219 -24.29 -11.63 -23.68
C GLY A 219 -23.78 -12.21 -24.98
N ARG A 220 -24.72 -12.35 -25.93
CA ARG A 220 -24.54 -12.74 -27.34
C ARG A 220 -24.49 -14.25 -27.64
N LYS A 221 -25.66 -14.77 -28.01
CA LYS A 221 -25.85 -16.09 -28.63
C LYS A 221 -25.11 -16.16 -29.98
N LYS A 222 -24.43 -17.27 -30.22
CA LYS A 222 -24.30 -17.91 -31.54
C LYS A 222 -24.52 -19.42 -31.36
N ASP A 223 -25.22 -19.98 -32.33
CA ASP A 223 -25.99 -21.21 -32.24
C ASP A 223 -25.17 -22.52 -32.34
N SER A 224 -25.67 -23.53 -31.60
CA SER A 224 -25.68 -24.99 -31.88
C SER A 224 -24.38 -25.83 -31.84
N PRO A 225 -24.49 -27.18 -31.65
CA PRO A 225 -25.40 -27.92 -30.77
C PRO A 225 -24.66 -28.93 -29.86
N ALA A 226 -25.44 -29.51 -28.93
CA ALA A 226 -25.03 -30.41 -27.86
C ALA A 226 -24.51 -31.79 -28.33
N THR A 227 -23.52 -32.32 -27.59
CA THR A 227 -23.25 -33.76 -27.42
C THR A 227 -22.49 -33.87 -26.09
N GLY A 228 -23.03 -34.51 -25.05
CA GLY A 228 -22.86 -35.94 -24.81
C GLY A 228 -21.95 -36.14 -23.59
N THR A 229 -22.46 -36.83 -22.59
CA THR A 229 -21.89 -37.18 -21.28
C THR A 229 -20.49 -37.81 -21.31
N LYS A 230 -19.70 -37.57 -20.24
CA LYS A 230 -19.01 -38.61 -19.44
C LYS A 230 -18.34 -38.02 -18.20
N TYR A 231 -18.64 -38.62 -17.05
CA TYR A 231 -17.89 -38.50 -15.81
C TYR A 231 -16.67 -39.43 -15.91
N GLU A 232 -15.47 -38.91 -15.70
CA GLU A 232 -14.30 -39.72 -15.38
C GLU A 232 -13.61 -39.19 -14.13
N GLU A 233 -13.65 -40.04 -13.12
CA GLU A 233 -12.85 -40.03 -11.91
C GLU A 233 -11.47 -40.61 -12.25
N ASN A 234 -10.38 -39.91 -11.92
CA ASN A 234 -9.12 -40.53 -11.48
C ASN A 234 -8.03 -39.53 -11.06
N THR A 235 -7.72 -39.58 -9.76
CA THR A 235 -6.39 -39.77 -9.13
C THR A 235 -5.23 -38.78 -9.41
N PRO A 236 -4.56 -38.24 -8.36
CA PRO A 236 -3.54 -37.19 -8.49
C PRO A 236 -2.16 -37.74 -8.92
N PRO A 237 -1.37 -37.00 -9.72
CA PRO A 237 0.02 -37.33 -9.94
C PRO A 237 0.89 -36.92 -8.74
N LYS A 238 1.70 -37.88 -8.27
CA LYS A 238 2.70 -37.72 -7.22
C LYS A 238 3.97 -37.05 -7.76
N GLY A 239 4.46 -36.04 -7.02
CA GLY A 239 5.88 -35.73 -6.80
C GLY A 239 6.61 -34.84 -7.82
N LEU A 240 7.04 -33.64 -7.41
CA LEU A 240 8.42 -33.44 -6.93
C LEU A 240 8.57 -32.07 -6.25
N THR A 241 9.28 -32.14 -5.12
CA THR A 241 9.57 -31.15 -4.08
C THR A 241 10.46 -29.98 -4.52
N THR A 242 10.13 -28.77 -4.05
CA THR A 242 11.14 -27.75 -3.71
C THR A 242 10.87 -27.22 -2.31
N THR A 243 11.91 -27.33 -1.50
CA THR A 243 11.93 -27.21 -0.05
C THR A 243 11.93 -25.74 0.39
N PHE A 244 10.87 -25.31 1.07
CA PHE A 244 10.96 -24.30 2.13
C PHE A 244 10.18 -24.82 3.34
N SER A 245 10.94 -25.19 4.37
CA SER A 245 10.49 -25.85 5.59
C SER A 245 9.82 -24.85 6.53
N PHE A 246 8.50 -24.70 6.42
CA PHE A 246 7.62 -24.52 7.57
C PHE A 246 6.36 -25.34 7.31
N GLN A 247 6.39 -26.61 7.71
CA GLN A 247 5.16 -27.39 7.86
C GLN A 247 4.36 -26.74 8.99
N ASN A 248 3.41 -25.89 8.63
CA ASN A 248 2.39 -25.43 9.57
C ASN A 248 1.65 -26.68 10.05
N GLN A 249 1.93 -27.10 11.29
CA GLN A 249 1.12 -28.12 11.94
C GLN A 249 -0.29 -27.54 12.08
N SER A 250 -1.27 -28.23 11.48
CA SER A 250 -2.68 -27.81 11.45
C SER A 250 -3.31 -27.68 12.85
N ASP A 251 -2.69 -28.28 13.87
CA ASP A 251 -3.17 -28.31 15.26
C ASP A 251 -2.43 -27.34 16.20
N ALA A 252 -1.61 -26.42 15.69
CA ALA A 252 -0.93 -25.46 16.58
C ALA A 252 -1.92 -24.39 17.11
N PRO A 253 -2.01 -24.19 18.43
CA PRO A 253 -2.92 -23.21 19.02
C PRO A 253 -2.59 -21.78 18.57
N LEU A 254 -3.60 -20.93 18.55
CA LEU A 254 -3.42 -19.52 18.22
C LEU A 254 -2.67 -18.80 19.33
N CYS A 255 -1.81 -17.85 18.94
CA CYS A 255 -1.10 -16.97 19.86
C CYS A 255 -2.08 -16.09 20.63
N SER A 256 -2.06 -16.15 21.96
CA SER A 256 -2.95 -15.35 22.82
C SER A 256 -2.74 -13.83 22.71
N PHE A 257 -1.57 -13.39 22.26
CA PHE A 257 -1.23 -11.97 22.16
C PHE A 257 -1.59 -11.34 20.80
N CYS A 258 -1.29 -12.01 19.68
CA CYS A 258 -1.46 -11.44 18.33
C CYS A 258 -2.26 -12.31 17.36
N GLY A 259 -2.78 -13.46 17.80
CA GLY A 259 -3.63 -14.34 16.98
C GLY A 259 -2.92 -15.07 15.82
N SER A 260 -1.60 -14.94 15.69
CA SER A 260 -0.83 -15.72 14.71
C SER A 260 -0.79 -17.20 15.10
N ILE A 261 -0.74 -18.10 14.10
CA ILE A 261 -0.54 -19.53 14.34
C ILE A 261 0.84 -19.71 14.97
N THR A 262 0.88 -20.35 16.14
CA THR A 262 2.15 -20.62 16.81
C THR A 262 2.87 -21.79 16.14
N VAL A 263 4.18 -21.88 16.33
CA VAL A 263 4.99 -23.00 15.88
C VAL A 263 5.44 -23.77 17.11
N ARG A 264 5.33 -25.09 17.08
CA ARG A 264 5.79 -25.93 18.18
C ARG A 264 7.30 -25.81 18.34
N ASN A 265 7.75 -25.42 19.52
CA ASN A 265 9.14 -25.44 19.93
C ASN A 265 9.25 -26.32 21.20
N ALA A 266 9.64 -27.57 20.98
CA ALA A 266 9.66 -28.63 22.00
C ALA A 266 8.27 -28.87 22.66
N SER A 267 8.19 -28.70 23.98
CA SER A 267 6.94 -28.78 24.76
C SER A 267 6.08 -27.52 24.65
N CYS A 268 6.67 -26.40 24.21
CA CYS A 268 6.00 -25.11 24.11
C CYS A 268 5.57 -24.79 22.67
N TYR A 269 4.80 -23.71 22.55
CA TYR A 269 4.47 -23.06 21.29
C TYR A 269 5.04 -21.64 21.27
N ILE A 270 5.67 -21.24 20.17
CA ILE A 270 6.23 -19.89 20.01
C ILE A 270 5.55 -19.19 18.84
N CYS A 271 5.18 -17.93 19.05
CA CYS A 271 4.67 -17.08 17.99
C CYS A 271 5.83 -16.48 17.17
N PRO A 272 5.94 -16.76 15.85
CA PRO A 272 6.99 -16.18 15.01
C PRO A 272 6.78 -14.68 14.76
N THR A 273 5.56 -14.17 14.98
CA THR A 273 5.20 -12.76 14.71
C THR A 273 5.54 -11.84 15.88
N CYS A 274 5.24 -12.25 17.11
CA CYS A 274 5.41 -11.40 18.30
C CYS A 274 6.33 -12.00 19.38
N GLY A 275 6.88 -13.19 19.16
CA GLY A 275 7.84 -13.82 20.07
C GLY A 275 7.24 -14.39 21.36
N SER A 276 5.93 -14.30 21.59
CA SER A 276 5.31 -14.84 22.80
C SER A 276 5.32 -16.37 22.81
N SER A 277 5.62 -16.97 23.96
CA SER A 277 5.58 -18.41 24.20
C SER A 277 4.30 -18.81 24.95
N ASN A 278 3.59 -19.82 24.45
CA ASN A 278 2.40 -20.40 25.07
C ASN A 278 2.69 -21.85 25.47
N GLY A 279 2.22 -22.27 26.66
CA GLY A 279 2.27 -23.68 27.09
C GLY A 279 3.63 -24.18 27.58
N CYS A 280 4.51 -23.29 28.07
CA CYS A 280 5.69 -23.71 28.81
C CYS A 280 5.32 -23.96 30.28
N SER A 281 5.36 -25.22 30.69
CA SER A 281 5.42 -25.64 32.10
C SER A 281 6.85 -25.54 32.60
#